data_AF-A0A1W1H4B0-F1
#
_entry.id   AF-A0A1W1H4B0-F1
#
_cell.length_a   1.000
_cell.length_b   1.000
_cell.length_c   1.000
_cell.angle_alpha   90.00
_cell.angle_beta   90.00
_cell.angle_gamma   90.00
#
_symmetry.space_group_name_H-M   'P 1'
#
loop_
_entity.id
_entity.type
_entity.pdbx_description
1 polymer ?
#
loop_
_entity_poly.entity_id
_entity_poly.type
_entity_poly.pdbx_seq_one_letter_code
_entity_poly.pdbx_strand_id
1 'polypeptide(L)'
;MRRWIGITLVCGLASGCVTFGPPDGSLQIAGYAPTDGNCQLQITAPGASNTDAEPVQGYFQRHLMVHSSRPGRVALLCNGRLQAERSFRYGRDVGFGGVLPLLVFERSALDLGGSTPVVRMRAFQSDFLEWNKASLARLAEHGPSRGQALADASYAKLVEHYALPGTSRTVMRRPSVESAHDPEMEQVLAVQILGDAASIRTAQQRRSSVRIHEYRLQRVHDDWRLTGLYHLEADGMKPAL
;
A
#
# COMPACT_ATOMS: atom_id res chain seq x y z
N MET A 1 23.90 -13.85 -8.04
CA MET A 1 25.00 -13.67 -7.06
C MET A 1 24.44 -13.83 -5.65
N ARG A 2 24.76 -14.95 -4.97
CA ARG A 2 24.35 -15.21 -3.58
C ARG A 2 25.19 -14.32 -2.65
N ARG A 3 24.56 -13.34 -1.99
CA ARG A 3 25.22 -12.58 -0.91
C ARG A 3 25.23 -13.44 0.35
N TRP A 4 26.43 -13.86 0.76
CA TRP A 4 26.68 -14.47 2.06
C TRP A 4 26.54 -13.40 3.14
N ILE A 5 25.63 -13.59 4.09
CA ILE A 5 25.56 -12.78 5.31
C ILE A 5 26.56 -13.43 6.29
N GLY A 6 27.74 -12.84 6.42
CA GLY A 6 28.79 -13.33 7.31
C GLY A 6 28.43 -13.10 8.77
N ILE A 7 28.53 -14.15 9.59
CA ILE A 7 28.55 -14.06 11.05
C ILE A 7 29.94 -13.56 11.44
N THR A 8 30.05 -12.39 12.04
CA THR A 8 31.33 -11.90 12.58
C THR A 8 31.54 -12.51 13.95
N LEU A 9 32.44 -13.49 14.04
CA LEU A 9 32.85 -14.11 15.29
C LEU A 9 33.99 -13.28 15.89
N VAL A 10 33.73 -12.55 16.98
CA VAL A 10 34.78 -11.88 17.76
C VAL A 10 35.07 -12.78 18.95
N CYS A 11 36.20 -13.49 18.94
CA CYS A 11 36.65 -14.29 20.07
C CYS A 11 37.74 -13.50 20.82
N GLY A 12 37.45 -13.10 22.05
CA GLY A 12 38.44 -12.57 22.98
C GLY A 12 39.12 -13.72 23.73
N LEU A 13 40.44 -13.63 23.93
CA LEU A 13 41.25 -14.70 24.54
C LEU A 13 40.95 -15.00 26.02
N ALA A 14 39.97 -14.34 26.65
CA ALA A 14 39.58 -14.57 28.05
C ALA A 14 38.07 -14.63 28.30
N SER A 15 37.23 -14.52 27.27
CA SER A 15 35.78 -14.50 27.39
C SER A 15 35.19 -15.11 26.12
N GLY A 16 34.40 -16.17 26.28
CA GLY A 16 33.91 -17.00 25.17
C GLY A 16 33.35 -16.22 23.98
N CYS A 17 33.36 -16.84 22.79
CA CYS A 17 32.92 -16.19 21.57
C CYS A 17 31.47 -15.69 21.70
N VAL A 18 31.28 -14.38 21.62
CA VAL A 18 29.94 -13.77 21.58
C VAL A 18 29.48 -13.81 20.13
N THR A 19 28.40 -14.54 19.86
CA THR A 19 27.73 -14.48 18.57
C THR A 19 26.86 -13.22 18.56
N PHE A 20 27.32 -12.17 17.86
CA PHE A 20 26.43 -11.07 17.52
C PHE A 20 25.46 -11.59 16.46
N GLY A 21 24.25 -11.97 16.90
CA GLY A 21 23.12 -12.14 16.00
C GLY A 21 22.82 -10.83 15.26
N PRO A 22 22.11 -10.87 14.13
CA PRO A 22 21.64 -9.64 13.49
C PRO A 22 20.93 -8.77 14.54
N PRO A 23 21.13 -7.45 14.54
CA PRO A 23 20.48 -6.56 15.51
C PRO A 23 18.97 -6.77 15.49
N ASP A 24 18.33 -6.59 16.64
CA ASP A 24 16.87 -6.56 16.74
C ASP A 24 16.31 -5.66 15.63
N GLY A 25 15.30 -6.19 14.94
CA GLY A 25 14.73 -5.56 13.78
C GLY A 25 13.53 -4.73 14.12
N SER A 26 13.53 -3.46 13.72
CA SER A 26 12.28 -2.68 13.66
C SER A 26 11.49 -3.10 12.42
N LEU A 27 10.27 -3.56 12.64
CA LEU A 27 9.27 -3.90 11.64
C LEU A 27 8.11 -2.92 11.74
N GLN A 28 7.58 -2.48 10.60
CA GLN A 28 6.32 -1.74 10.56
C GLN A 28 5.22 -2.62 10.00
N ILE A 29 4.08 -2.71 10.67
CA ILE A 29 2.86 -3.30 10.15
C ILE A 29 1.91 -2.17 9.82
N ALA A 30 1.44 -2.12 8.59
CA ALA A 30 0.40 -1.19 8.18
C ALA A 30 -0.74 -1.94 7.52
N GLY A 31 -1.96 -1.47 7.73
CA GLY A 31 -3.15 -2.09 7.19
C GLY A 31 -4.40 -1.25 7.44
N TYR A 32 -5.55 -1.79 7.05
CA TYR A 32 -6.84 -1.18 7.31
C TYR A 32 -7.78 -2.23 7.89
N ALA A 33 -8.41 -1.95 9.02
CA ALA A 33 -9.42 -2.79 9.64
C ALA A 33 -10.83 -2.21 9.38
N PRO A 34 -11.86 -3.06 9.16
CA PRO A 34 -13.26 -2.63 9.15
C PRO A 34 -13.59 -1.74 10.35
N THR A 35 -14.36 -0.66 10.11
CA THR A 35 -14.73 0.32 11.14
C THR A 35 -16.01 -0.06 11.89
N ASP A 36 -16.76 -1.02 11.37
CA ASP A 36 -18.04 -1.52 11.88
C ASP A 36 -17.93 -2.82 12.69
N GLY A 37 -16.69 -3.30 12.92
CA GLY A 37 -16.42 -4.54 13.66
C GLY A 37 -15.43 -4.38 14.81
N ASN A 38 -15.51 -5.29 15.78
CA ASN A 38 -14.49 -5.44 16.81
C ASN A 38 -13.28 -6.18 16.22
N CYS A 39 -12.36 -5.42 15.65
CA CYS A 39 -11.15 -5.91 15.02
C CYS A 39 -9.96 -5.89 15.98
N GLN A 40 -9.20 -6.98 16.00
CA GLN A 40 -7.99 -7.17 16.81
C GLN A 40 -6.83 -7.59 15.92
N LEU A 41 -5.73 -6.86 16.03
CA LEU A 41 -4.45 -7.20 15.45
C LEU A 41 -3.71 -8.12 16.41
N GLN A 42 -3.50 -9.37 16.01
CA GLN A 42 -2.69 -10.35 16.74
C GLN A 42 -1.32 -10.48 16.11
N ILE A 43 -0.29 -10.25 16.90
CA ILE A 43 1.10 -10.43 16.46
C ILE A 43 1.73 -11.54 17.29
N THR A 44 2.17 -12.59 16.61
CA THR A 44 2.91 -13.70 17.20
C THR A 44 4.34 -13.65 16.65
N ALA A 45 5.26 -13.03 17.39
CA ALA A 45 6.67 -12.97 17.03
C ALA A 45 7.54 -13.47 18.21
N PRO A 46 8.48 -14.40 17.99
CA PRO A 46 9.36 -14.88 19.06
C PRO A 46 10.25 -13.76 19.62
N GLY A 47 10.18 -13.54 20.94
CA GLY A 47 10.94 -12.49 21.62
C GLY A 47 10.29 -11.10 21.61
N ALA A 48 9.11 -10.94 21.01
CA ALA A 48 8.30 -9.76 21.27
C ALA A 48 7.85 -9.80 22.74
N SER A 49 8.03 -8.70 23.47
CA SER A 49 7.58 -8.60 24.87
C SER A 49 6.06 -8.74 25.01
N ASN A 50 5.33 -8.61 23.90
CA ASN A 50 3.90 -8.41 23.85
C ASN A 50 3.29 -9.28 22.74
N THR A 51 2.82 -10.48 23.10
CA THR A 51 1.78 -11.20 22.33
C THR A 51 0.45 -10.48 22.54
N ASP A 52 0.34 -9.25 22.02
CA ASP A 52 -0.81 -8.40 22.28
C ASP A 52 -1.79 -8.51 21.12
N ALA A 53 -3.02 -8.89 21.47
CA ALA A 53 -4.19 -8.71 20.62
C ALA A 53 -4.68 -7.27 20.86
N GLU A 54 -4.29 -6.33 20.00
CA GLU A 54 -4.70 -4.93 20.15
C GLU A 54 -5.93 -4.63 19.31
N PRO A 55 -6.92 -3.88 19.84
CA PRO A 55 -8.00 -3.38 19.02
C PRO A 55 -7.48 -2.41 17.96
N VAL A 56 -7.90 -2.60 16.71
CA VAL A 56 -7.59 -1.71 15.59
C VAL A 56 -8.86 -1.39 14.82
N GLN A 57 -8.99 -0.17 14.31
CA GLN A 57 -10.11 0.26 13.48
C GLN A 57 -9.58 1.22 12.42
N GLY A 58 -10.13 1.15 11.20
CA GLY A 58 -9.69 1.99 10.10
C GLY A 58 -8.20 1.76 9.77
N TYR A 59 -7.52 2.81 9.33
CA TYR A 59 -6.09 2.76 9.06
C TYR A 59 -5.31 2.53 10.35
N PHE A 60 -4.39 1.57 10.34
CA PHE A 60 -3.46 1.35 11.44
C PHE A 60 -2.03 1.22 10.91
N GLN A 61 -1.10 1.76 11.70
CA GLN A 61 0.33 1.57 11.53
C GLN A 61 0.92 1.23 12.91
N ARG A 62 1.77 0.21 12.95
CA ARG A 62 2.37 -0.32 14.18
C ARG A 62 3.84 -0.62 13.97
N HIS A 63 4.65 -0.19 14.93
CA HIS A 63 6.08 -0.53 14.98
C HIS A 63 6.28 -1.68 15.95
N LEU A 64 7.06 -2.67 15.53
CA LEU A 64 7.38 -3.85 16.32
C LEU A 64 8.88 -4.07 16.32
N MET A 65 9.41 -4.43 17.47
CA MET A 65 10.77 -4.94 17.59
C MET A 65 10.69 -6.47 17.48
N VAL A 66 11.43 -7.04 16.54
CA VAL A 66 11.46 -8.48 16.30
C VAL A 66 12.89 -8.97 16.41
N HIS A 67 13.13 -9.97 17.26
CA HIS A 67 14.43 -10.58 17.37
C HIS A 67 14.77 -11.32 16.06
N SER A 68 16.01 -11.18 15.63
CA SER A 68 16.44 -11.71 14.34
C SER A 68 16.39 -13.24 14.30
N SER A 69 16.12 -13.79 13.10
CA SER A 69 16.18 -15.22 12.68
C SER A 69 14.93 -16.11 12.82
N ARG A 70 13.83 -15.69 13.44
CA ARG A 70 12.64 -16.57 13.64
C ARG A 70 11.41 -16.16 12.82
N PRO A 71 10.56 -17.13 12.39
CA PRO A 71 9.30 -16.82 11.74
C PRO A 71 8.35 -16.14 12.74
N GLY A 72 7.72 -15.05 12.30
CA GLY A 72 6.63 -14.38 12.98
C GLY A 72 5.35 -14.44 12.15
N ARG A 73 4.24 -14.14 12.79
CA ARG A 73 2.90 -14.16 12.20
C ARG A 73 2.14 -12.92 12.65
N VAL A 74 1.42 -12.32 11.71
CA VAL A 74 0.50 -11.24 11.98
C VAL A 74 -0.87 -11.65 11.46
N ALA A 75 -1.88 -11.53 12.29
CA ALA A 75 -3.26 -11.85 11.95
C ALA A 75 -4.18 -10.70 12.34
N LEU A 76 -5.16 -10.37 11.49
CA LEU A 76 -6.27 -9.53 11.86
C LEU A 76 -7.51 -10.38 12.06
N LEU A 77 -8.12 -10.29 13.23
CA LEU A 77 -9.38 -10.94 13.54
C LEU A 77 -10.45 -9.90 13.77
N CYS A 78 -11.54 -9.92 13.02
CA CYS A 78 -12.69 -9.06 13.25
C CYS A 78 -13.89 -9.90 13.66
N ASN A 79 -14.51 -9.55 14.79
CA ASN A 79 -15.61 -10.31 15.39
C ASN A 79 -15.25 -11.80 15.58
N GLY A 80 -14.00 -12.08 15.98
CA GLY A 80 -13.47 -13.42 16.17
C GLY A 80 -13.16 -14.20 14.89
N ARG A 81 -13.38 -13.63 13.69
CA ARG A 81 -13.09 -14.26 12.40
C ARG A 81 -11.80 -13.72 11.81
N LEU A 82 -10.93 -14.62 11.36
CA LEU A 82 -9.69 -14.25 10.67
C LEU A 82 -10.03 -13.54 9.35
N GLN A 83 -9.60 -12.28 9.25
CA GLN A 83 -9.79 -11.43 8.06
C GLN A 83 -8.52 -11.37 7.20
N ALA A 84 -7.36 -11.44 7.85
CA ALA A 84 -6.07 -11.36 7.20
C ALA A 84 -5.05 -12.15 8.00
N GLU A 85 -4.14 -12.85 7.35
CA GLU A 85 -2.97 -13.44 7.99
C GLU A 85 -1.76 -13.30 7.09
N ARG A 86 -0.61 -13.00 7.69
CA ARG A 86 0.67 -13.02 7.01
C ARG A 86 1.77 -13.57 7.91
N SER A 87 2.42 -14.61 7.43
CA SER A 87 3.67 -15.08 8.00
C SER A 87 4.85 -14.27 7.43
N PHE A 88 5.85 -14.01 8.26
CA PHE A 88 7.05 -13.30 7.85
C PHE A 88 8.29 -13.88 8.53
N ARG A 89 9.46 -13.80 7.88
CA ARG A 89 10.75 -14.14 8.48
C ARG A 89 11.69 -12.94 8.39
N TYR A 90 12.11 -12.43 9.54
CA TYR A 90 13.04 -11.30 9.61
C TYR A 90 14.38 -11.63 8.94
N GLY A 91 14.89 -10.72 8.12
CA GLY A 91 16.10 -10.89 7.31
C GLY A 91 15.89 -11.60 5.96
N ARG A 92 14.71 -12.19 5.72
CA ARG A 92 14.34 -12.79 4.43
C ARG A 92 13.15 -12.07 3.77
N ASP A 93 12.05 -11.97 4.50
CA ASP A 93 10.78 -11.43 4.00
C ASP A 93 10.60 -9.96 4.39
N VAL A 94 11.28 -9.52 5.46
CA VAL A 94 11.30 -8.12 5.91
C VAL A 94 12.68 -7.77 6.46
N GLY A 95 13.25 -6.65 6.00
CA GLY A 95 14.53 -6.12 6.45
C GLY A 95 14.38 -5.11 7.61
N PHE A 96 15.50 -4.58 8.10
CA PHE A 96 15.51 -3.52 9.10
C PHE A 96 14.73 -2.29 8.60
N GLY A 97 13.70 -1.87 9.35
CA GLY A 97 12.81 -0.77 8.97
C GLY A 97 11.82 -1.11 7.84
N GLY A 98 11.70 -2.39 7.45
CA GLY A 98 10.77 -2.82 6.42
C GLY A 98 9.32 -2.80 6.88
N VAL A 99 8.39 -2.63 5.93
CA VAL A 99 6.95 -2.67 6.19
C VAL A 99 6.39 -4.02 5.77
N LEU A 100 5.69 -4.70 6.68
CA LEU A 100 4.86 -5.87 6.42
C LEU A 100 3.39 -5.42 6.29
N PRO A 101 2.86 -5.27 5.06
CA PRO A 101 1.44 -5.00 4.89
C PRO A 101 0.62 -6.19 5.39
N LEU A 102 -0.35 -5.89 6.26
CA LEU A 102 -1.42 -6.80 6.64
C LEU A 102 -2.71 -6.32 5.98
N LEU A 103 -3.06 -6.98 4.88
CA LEU A 103 -4.16 -6.59 4.02
C LEU A 103 -5.41 -7.35 4.44
N VAL A 104 -6.46 -6.62 4.81
CA VAL A 104 -7.79 -7.22 5.04
C VAL A 104 -8.46 -7.41 3.70
N PHE A 105 -8.68 -8.68 3.37
CA PHE A 105 -9.44 -9.06 2.20
C PHE A 105 -10.90 -9.18 2.62
N GLU A 106 -11.72 -8.15 2.37
CA GLU A 106 -13.14 -8.43 2.19
C GLU A 106 -13.26 -9.25 0.92
N ARG A 107 -13.82 -10.47 1.04
CA ARG A 107 -13.93 -11.44 -0.04
C ARG A 107 -14.41 -10.80 -1.35
N SER A 108 -13.54 -10.95 -2.35
CA SER A 108 -13.86 -11.34 -3.73
C SER A 108 -14.80 -10.43 -4.53
N ALA A 109 -14.23 -9.39 -5.15
CA ALA A 109 -14.74 -8.85 -6.42
C ALA A 109 -14.54 -9.82 -7.61
N LEU A 110 -14.16 -11.07 -7.35
CA LEU A 110 -13.89 -12.11 -8.34
C LEU A 110 -15.15 -12.70 -8.99
N ASP A 111 -16.36 -12.36 -8.52
CA ASP A 111 -17.63 -12.94 -9.01
C ASP A 111 -18.51 -11.99 -9.85
N LEU A 112 -18.03 -10.80 -10.22
CA LEU A 112 -18.83 -9.85 -11.02
C LEU A 112 -18.27 -9.73 -12.44
N GLY A 113 -18.84 -10.50 -13.36
CA GLY A 113 -18.58 -10.38 -14.80
C GLY A 113 -19.16 -9.08 -15.37
N GLY A 114 -18.35 -8.33 -16.12
CA GLY A 114 -18.73 -7.13 -16.89
C GLY A 114 -18.51 -5.78 -16.16
N SER A 115 -17.81 -4.84 -16.83
CA SER A 115 -17.53 -3.42 -16.45
C SER A 115 -17.56 -3.07 -14.96
N THR A 116 -16.80 -3.80 -14.15
CA THR A 116 -16.74 -3.50 -12.71
C THR A 116 -16.00 -2.19 -12.45
N PRO A 117 -16.30 -1.47 -11.36
CA PRO A 117 -15.54 -0.26 -11.00
C PRO A 117 -14.04 -0.57 -10.83
N VAL A 118 -13.68 -1.83 -10.51
CA VAL A 118 -12.29 -2.31 -10.48
C VAL A 118 -11.65 -2.29 -11.86
N VAL A 119 -12.33 -2.76 -12.91
CA VAL A 119 -11.80 -2.70 -14.28
C VAL A 119 -11.53 -1.25 -14.67
N ARG A 120 -12.45 -0.34 -14.35
CA ARG A 120 -12.27 1.09 -14.63
C ARG A 120 -11.10 1.71 -13.86
N MET A 121 -10.97 1.39 -12.57
CA MET A 121 -9.83 1.80 -11.75
C MET A 121 -8.51 1.27 -12.33
N ARG A 122 -8.46 0.00 -12.73
CA ARG A 122 -7.26 -0.60 -13.35
C ARG A 122 -6.89 0.08 -14.67
N ALA A 123 -7.87 0.39 -15.51
CA ALA A 123 -7.63 1.17 -16.74
C ALA A 123 -7.03 2.54 -16.42
N PHE A 124 -7.58 3.26 -15.44
CA PHE A 124 -6.99 4.52 -14.98
C PHE A 124 -5.54 4.35 -14.50
N GLN A 125 -5.25 3.34 -13.68
CA GLN A 125 -3.88 3.09 -13.18
C GLN A 125 -2.89 2.81 -14.32
N SER A 126 -3.30 2.03 -15.33
CA SER A 126 -2.48 1.76 -16.51
C SER A 126 -2.18 3.04 -17.30
N ASP A 127 -3.20 3.81 -17.65
CA ASP A 127 -3.05 5.05 -18.42
C ASP A 127 -2.29 6.12 -17.62
N PHE A 128 -2.47 6.15 -16.30
CA PHE A 128 -1.70 7.01 -15.41
C PHE A 128 -0.21 6.63 -15.42
N LEU A 129 0.12 5.34 -15.37
CA LEU A 129 1.50 4.88 -15.43
C LEU A 129 2.16 5.27 -16.76
N GLU A 130 1.45 5.15 -17.88
CA GLU A 130 1.91 5.61 -19.19
C GLU A 130 2.11 7.12 -19.22
N TRP A 131 1.13 7.89 -18.74
CA TRP A 131 1.24 9.34 -18.60
C TRP A 131 2.46 9.74 -17.76
N ASN A 132 2.71 9.06 -16.64
CA ASN A 132 3.81 9.34 -15.74
C ASN A 132 5.17 9.12 -16.45
N LYS A 133 5.33 7.99 -17.15
CA LYS A 133 6.53 7.68 -17.94
C LYS A 133 6.76 8.73 -19.04
N ALA A 134 5.73 9.05 -19.81
CA ALA A 134 5.82 10.05 -20.88
C ALA A 134 6.14 11.46 -20.32
N SER A 135 5.58 11.80 -19.17
CA SER A 135 5.83 13.09 -18.52
C SER A 135 7.25 13.22 -18.01
N LEU A 136 7.83 12.16 -17.40
CA LEU A 136 9.25 12.14 -17.04
C LEU A 136 10.15 12.37 -18.26
N ALA A 137 9.85 11.76 -19.40
CA ALA A 137 10.59 11.97 -20.64
C ALA A 137 10.51 13.43 -21.12
N ARG A 138 9.32 14.05 -21.08
CA ARG A 138 9.14 15.47 -21.43
C ARG A 138 9.88 16.43 -20.51
N LEU A 139 9.96 16.12 -19.21
CA LEU A 139 10.75 16.91 -18.26
C LEU A 139 12.25 16.85 -18.58
N ALA A 140 12.74 15.68 -19.01
CA ALA A 140 14.13 15.51 -19.44
C ALA A 140 14.42 16.25 -20.75
N GLU A 141 13.50 16.21 -21.72
CA GLU A 141 13.69 16.79 -23.05
C GLU A 141 13.52 18.32 -23.09
N HIS A 142 12.49 18.84 -22.41
CA HIS A 142 12.10 20.25 -22.51
C HIS A 142 12.41 21.07 -21.26
N GLY A 143 13.03 20.45 -20.26
CA GLY A 143 13.35 21.07 -18.97
C GLY A 143 12.15 21.26 -18.04
N PRO A 144 12.38 21.72 -16.79
CA PRO A 144 11.37 21.67 -15.74
C PRO A 144 10.12 22.53 -16.00
N SER A 145 10.26 23.70 -16.60
CA SER A 145 9.12 24.61 -16.82
C SER A 145 8.22 24.13 -17.96
N ARG A 146 8.78 23.98 -19.17
CA ARG A 146 8.03 23.56 -20.36
C ARG A 146 7.59 22.10 -20.27
N GLY A 147 8.45 21.21 -19.77
CA GLY A 147 8.10 19.81 -19.56
C GLY A 147 6.93 19.64 -18.58
N GLN A 148 6.92 20.41 -17.49
CA GLN A 148 5.82 20.38 -16.51
C GLN A 148 4.51 20.91 -17.11
N ALA A 149 4.54 21.99 -17.89
CA ALA A 149 3.33 22.50 -18.55
C ALA A 149 2.70 21.45 -19.51
N LEU A 150 3.54 20.70 -20.24
CA LEU A 150 3.08 19.61 -21.11
C LEU A 150 2.55 18.41 -20.31
N ALA A 151 3.20 18.07 -19.19
CA ALA A 151 2.72 17.05 -18.27
C ALA A 151 1.33 17.42 -17.71
N ASP A 152 1.16 18.64 -17.21
CA ASP A 152 -0.10 19.17 -16.67
C ASP A 152 -1.23 19.13 -17.72
N ALA A 153 -0.95 19.59 -18.95
CA ALA A 153 -1.96 19.59 -20.02
C ALA A 153 -2.40 18.18 -20.42
N SER A 154 -1.47 17.22 -20.48
CA SER A 154 -1.81 15.82 -20.77
C SER A 154 -2.49 15.11 -19.60
N TYR A 155 -2.14 15.48 -18.37
CA TYR A 155 -2.80 14.99 -17.17
C TYR A 155 -4.26 15.42 -17.10
N ALA A 156 -4.55 16.68 -17.44
CA ALA A 156 -5.91 17.19 -17.48
C ALA A 156 -6.82 16.35 -18.40
N LYS A 157 -6.30 15.94 -19.57
CA LYS A 157 -7.04 15.06 -20.51
C LYS A 157 -7.27 13.67 -19.93
N LEU A 158 -6.29 13.12 -19.22
CA LEU A 158 -6.43 11.83 -18.52
C LEU A 158 -7.55 11.93 -17.47
N VAL A 159 -7.54 12.97 -16.63
CA VAL A 159 -8.57 13.18 -15.60
C VAL A 159 -9.94 13.38 -16.24
N GLU A 160 -10.05 14.15 -17.33
CA GLU A 160 -11.33 14.32 -18.05
C GLU A 160 -11.87 13.01 -18.64
N HIS A 161 -11.00 12.09 -19.04
CA HIS A 161 -11.43 10.78 -19.55
C HIS A 161 -12.01 9.88 -18.45
N TYR A 162 -11.45 9.94 -17.23
CA TYR A 162 -11.78 9.00 -16.16
C TYR A 162 -12.68 9.57 -15.06
N ALA A 163 -12.61 10.86 -14.78
CA ALA A 163 -13.32 11.50 -13.69
C ALA A 163 -14.63 12.17 -14.15
N LEU A 164 -15.54 12.41 -13.21
CA LEU A 164 -16.70 13.25 -13.48
C LEU A 164 -16.29 14.71 -13.75
N PRO A 165 -17.06 15.44 -14.57
CA PRO A 165 -16.89 16.89 -14.69
C PRO A 165 -16.97 17.56 -13.32
N GLY A 166 -16.00 18.44 -13.03
CA GLY A 166 -15.91 19.15 -11.74
C GLY A 166 -15.10 18.43 -10.67
N THR A 167 -14.66 17.18 -10.88
CA THR A 167 -13.69 16.54 -9.98
C THR A 167 -12.39 17.35 -9.93
N SER A 168 -11.88 17.57 -8.72
CA SER A 168 -10.60 18.27 -8.50
C SER A 168 -9.48 17.60 -9.29
N ARG A 169 -8.59 18.41 -9.87
CA ARG A 169 -7.50 17.99 -10.77
C ARG A 169 -6.11 18.25 -10.18
N THR A 170 -6.06 18.79 -8.97
CA THR A 170 -4.90 19.55 -8.48
C THR A 170 -3.87 18.69 -7.76
N VAL A 171 -4.12 17.40 -7.51
CA VAL A 171 -3.42 16.72 -6.42
C VAL A 171 -2.30 15.78 -6.88
N MET A 172 -2.22 15.46 -8.17
CA MET A 172 -1.07 14.73 -8.74
C MET A 172 -0.42 15.48 -9.90
N ARG A 173 0.05 16.71 -9.62
CA ARG A 173 0.69 17.55 -10.64
C ARG A 173 2.09 17.12 -11.04
N ARG A 174 2.78 16.22 -10.32
CA ARG A 174 4.20 15.96 -10.61
C ARG A 174 4.48 14.50 -10.94
N PRO A 175 5.03 14.19 -12.13
CA PRO A 175 5.45 12.83 -12.44
C PRO A 175 6.63 12.43 -11.55
N SER A 176 6.71 11.15 -11.22
CA SER A 176 7.70 10.58 -10.30
C SER A 176 8.31 9.29 -10.83
N VAL A 177 9.57 9.04 -10.50
CA VAL A 177 10.29 7.82 -10.90
C VAL A 177 9.59 6.56 -10.39
N GLU A 178 9.10 6.60 -9.15
CA GLU A 178 8.19 5.58 -8.62
C GLU A 178 6.76 6.11 -8.77
N SER A 179 6.03 5.61 -9.78
CA SER A 179 4.67 6.07 -10.11
C SER A 179 3.76 6.04 -8.87
N ALA A 180 2.92 7.07 -8.71
CA ALA A 180 1.93 7.11 -7.63
C ALA A 180 0.92 5.96 -7.76
N HIS A 181 0.59 5.59 -8.99
CA HIS A 181 -0.32 4.50 -9.31
C HIS A 181 0.34 3.60 -10.34
N ASP A 182 0.52 2.34 -9.96
CA ASP A 182 1.11 1.31 -10.79
C ASP A 182 0.29 0.03 -10.57
N PRO A 183 -0.41 -0.49 -11.61
CA PRO A 183 -1.30 -1.62 -11.45
C PRO A 183 -0.60 -2.90 -11.00
N GLU A 184 0.71 -3.07 -11.25
CA GLU A 184 1.49 -4.24 -10.83
C GLU A 184 1.91 -4.16 -9.37
N MET A 185 2.14 -2.94 -8.86
CA MET A 185 2.60 -2.69 -7.49
C MET A 185 1.45 -2.36 -6.52
N GLU A 186 0.24 -2.21 -7.03
CA GLU A 186 -0.94 -1.78 -6.28
C GLU A 186 -2.01 -2.89 -6.27
N GLN A 187 -2.33 -3.39 -5.08
CA GLN A 187 -3.27 -4.50 -4.88
C GLN A 187 -4.61 -4.01 -4.36
N VAL A 188 -5.70 -4.57 -4.86
CA VAL A 188 -7.06 -4.27 -4.35
C VAL A 188 -7.25 -4.96 -3.00
N LEU A 189 -7.69 -4.21 -1.99
CA LEU A 189 -7.95 -4.67 -0.63
C LEU A 189 -9.43 -4.95 -0.41
N ALA A 190 -10.25 -3.98 -0.78
CA ALA A 190 -11.69 -4.00 -0.56
C ALA A 190 -12.40 -3.28 -1.69
N VAL A 191 -13.59 -3.76 -2.01
CA VAL A 191 -14.48 -3.17 -3.01
C VAL A 191 -15.88 -3.11 -2.39
N GLN A 192 -16.40 -1.91 -2.24
CA GLN A 192 -17.75 -1.66 -1.77
C GLN A 192 -18.54 -1.04 -2.91
N ILE A 193 -19.67 -1.65 -3.24
CA ILE A 193 -20.58 -1.14 -4.28
C ILE A 193 -21.95 -0.96 -3.63
N LEU A 194 -22.48 0.26 -3.68
CA LEU A 194 -23.78 0.63 -3.14
C LEU A 194 -24.58 1.34 -4.24
N GLY A 195 -25.40 0.58 -4.96
CA GLY A 195 -26.12 1.07 -6.14
C GLY A 195 -25.15 1.59 -7.21
N ASP A 196 -25.29 2.88 -7.54
CA ASP A 196 -24.45 3.57 -8.52
C ASP A 196 -23.18 4.18 -7.92
N ALA A 197 -22.86 3.93 -6.66
CA ALA A 197 -21.62 4.37 -6.03
C ALA A 197 -20.70 3.18 -5.75
N ALA A 198 -19.38 3.38 -5.87
CA ALA A 198 -18.38 2.42 -5.47
C ALA A 198 -17.21 3.08 -4.74
N SER A 199 -16.65 2.35 -3.78
CA SER A 199 -15.40 2.68 -3.11
C SER A 199 -14.46 1.48 -3.24
N ILE A 200 -13.26 1.71 -3.74
CA ILE A 200 -12.23 0.69 -3.90
C ILE A 200 -11.01 1.12 -3.11
N ARG A 201 -10.60 0.27 -2.17
CA ARG A 201 -9.36 0.47 -1.42
C ARG A 201 -8.25 -0.37 -2.00
N THR A 202 -7.08 0.22 -2.13
CA THR A 202 -5.88 -0.44 -2.64
C THR A 202 -4.70 -0.22 -1.71
N ALA A 203 -3.71 -1.12 -1.76
CA ALA A 203 -2.41 -0.92 -1.15
C ALA A 203 -1.34 -0.93 -2.24
N GLN A 204 -0.58 0.15 -2.35
CA GLN A 204 0.64 0.21 -3.13
C GLN A 204 1.84 -0.13 -2.24
N GLN A 205 2.53 -1.22 -2.57
CA GLN A 205 3.77 -1.58 -1.89
C GLN A 205 4.95 -0.81 -2.49
N ARG A 206 5.62 0.01 -1.67
CA ARG A 206 6.87 0.70 -2.02
C ARG A 206 8.04 0.05 -1.29
N ARG A 207 9.26 0.45 -1.64
CA ARG A 207 10.49 -0.11 -1.06
C ARG A 207 10.54 -0.03 0.48
N SER A 208 10.04 1.06 1.06
CA SER A 208 10.12 1.35 2.50
C SER A 208 8.79 1.77 3.13
N SER A 209 7.69 1.74 2.37
CA SER A 209 6.38 2.17 2.84
C SER A 209 5.26 1.41 2.13
N VAL A 210 4.07 1.42 2.73
CA VAL A 210 2.84 1.00 2.06
C VAL A 210 1.95 2.23 2.01
N ARG A 211 1.44 2.56 0.83
CA ARG A 211 0.42 3.60 0.66
C ARG A 211 -0.91 2.96 0.45
N ILE A 212 -1.93 3.43 1.18
CA ILE A 212 -3.30 2.97 0.98
C ILE A 212 -4.04 4.07 0.22
N HIS A 213 -4.70 3.69 -0.87
CA HIS A 213 -5.54 4.62 -1.64
C HIS A 213 -7.00 4.20 -1.55
N GLU A 214 -7.90 5.17 -1.66
CA GLU A 214 -9.33 4.94 -1.87
C GLU A 214 -9.76 5.65 -3.15
N TYR A 215 -10.20 4.86 -4.12
CA TYR A 215 -10.84 5.31 -5.35
C TYR A 215 -12.34 5.34 -5.11
N ARG A 216 -12.96 6.50 -5.31
CA ARG A 216 -14.40 6.66 -5.30
C ARG A 216 -14.90 6.80 -6.72
N LEU A 217 -15.90 6.00 -7.07
CA LEU A 217 -16.49 5.97 -8.39
C LEU A 217 -18.01 6.13 -8.31
N GLN A 218 -18.58 6.72 -9.34
CA GLN A 218 -20.02 6.78 -9.56
C GLN A 218 -20.33 6.27 -10.97
N ARG A 219 -21.39 5.46 -11.09
CA ARG A 219 -21.89 4.98 -12.37
C ARG A 219 -22.75 6.07 -13.00
N VAL A 220 -22.45 6.42 -14.24
CA VAL A 220 -23.17 7.41 -15.05
C VAL A 220 -23.33 6.85 -16.45
N HIS A 221 -24.58 6.61 -16.88
CA HIS A 221 -24.91 6.00 -18.19
C HIS A 221 -24.11 4.72 -18.47
N ASP A 222 -24.09 3.80 -17.49
CA ASP A 222 -23.36 2.52 -17.51
C ASP A 222 -21.82 2.61 -17.55
N ASP A 223 -21.23 3.79 -17.38
CA ASP A 223 -19.78 3.97 -17.22
C ASP A 223 -19.43 4.39 -15.80
N TRP A 224 -18.40 3.80 -15.23
CA TRP A 224 -17.88 4.20 -13.93
C TRP A 224 -16.94 5.41 -14.08
N ARG A 225 -17.16 6.43 -13.27
CA ARG A 225 -16.39 7.67 -13.30
C ARG A 225 -15.82 8.00 -11.94
N LEU A 226 -14.55 8.37 -11.89
CA LEU A 226 -13.89 8.78 -10.66
C LEU A 226 -14.52 10.06 -10.12
N THR A 227 -14.99 10.00 -8.89
CA THR A 227 -15.47 11.16 -8.12
C THR A 227 -14.40 11.63 -7.13
N GLY A 228 -13.45 10.77 -6.80
CA GLY A 228 -12.27 11.14 -6.03
C GLY A 228 -11.25 10.01 -5.95
N LEU A 229 -10.02 10.38 -5.64
CA LEU A 229 -8.94 9.48 -5.26
C LEU A 229 -8.27 10.11 -4.06
N TYR A 230 -8.03 9.30 -3.04
CA TYR A 230 -7.52 9.75 -1.76
C TYR A 230 -6.39 8.85 -1.31
N HIS A 231 -5.38 9.44 -0.68
CA HIS A 231 -4.44 8.75 0.18
C HIS A 231 -5.04 8.65 1.58
N LEU A 232 -5.01 7.46 2.17
CA LEU A 232 -5.39 7.27 3.56
C LEU A 232 -4.14 7.41 4.42
N GLU A 233 -4.21 8.36 5.34
CA GLU A 233 -3.19 8.61 6.36
C GLU A 233 -3.82 8.50 7.76
N ALA A 234 -2.98 8.49 8.80
CA ALA A 234 -3.45 8.38 10.18
C ALA A 234 -4.30 9.59 10.62
N ASP A 235 -4.07 10.77 10.03
CA ASP A 235 -4.81 12.01 10.30
C ASP A 235 -6.05 12.19 9.41
N GLY A 236 -6.32 11.25 8.49
CA GLY A 236 -7.51 11.24 7.65
C GLY A 236 -7.23 10.96 6.17
N MET A 237 -8.21 11.30 5.33
CA MET A 237 -8.10 11.16 3.88
C MET A 237 -7.54 12.44 3.28
N LYS A 238 -6.39 12.33 2.59
CA LYS A 238 -5.83 13.42 1.80
C LYS A 238 -6.18 13.21 0.33
N PRO A 239 -6.67 14.23 -0.38
CA PRO A 239 -6.86 14.13 -1.81
C PRO A 239 -5.60 13.64 -2.51
N ALA A 240 -5.79 12.91 -3.61
CA ALA A 240 -4.75 12.39 -4.47
C ALA A 240 -5.09 12.63 -5.95
N LEU A 241 -6.35 12.92 -6.31
CA LEU A 241 -6.75 13.54 -7.59
C LEU A 241 -7.02 15.05 -7.44
#